data_AF-A0A2E5C142-F1
#
_entry.id   AF-A0A2E5C142-F1
#
_cell.length_a   1.000
_cell.length_b   1.000
_cell.length_c   1.000
_cell.angle_alpha   90.00
_cell.angle_beta   90.00
_cell.angle_gamma   90.00
#
_symmetry.space_group_name_H-M   'P 1'
#
loop_
_entity.id
_entity.type
_entity.pdbx_description
1 polymer ?
#
loop_
_entity_poly.entity_id
_entity_poly.type
_entity_poly.pdbx_seq_one_letter_code
_entity_poly.pdbx_strand_id
1 'polypeptide(L)' 'MITVGSVAPDFKLESQFDTEYSLSQFMGKKNVLLFFYPLDWTYT' A
#
# COMPACT_ATOMS: atom_id res chain seq x y z
N MET A 1 14.37 -6.47 -2.65
CA MET A 1 14.43 -5.27 -3.50
C MET A 1 13.40 -5.45 -4.60
N ILE A 2 12.45 -4.52 -4.76
CA ILE A 2 11.45 -4.59 -5.83
C ILE A 2 12.05 -3.91 -7.08
N THR A 3 11.91 -4.54 -8.24
CA THR A 3 12.43 -4.01 -9.51
C THR A 3 11.34 -3.30 -10.30
N VAL A 4 11.71 -2.28 -11.06
CA VAL A 4 10.78 -1.58 -11.95
C VAL A 4 10.23 -2.57 -12.98
N GLY A 5 8.90 -2.54 -13.19
CA GLY A 5 8.20 -3.45 -14.10
C GLY A 5 7.83 -4.80 -13.48
N SER A 6 8.32 -5.14 -12.28
CA SER A 6 7.83 -6.32 -11.55
C SER A 6 6.40 -6.09 -11.05
N VAL A 7 5.64 -7.19 -10.97
CA VAL A 7 4.31 -7.16 -10.36
C VAL A 7 4.47 -6.83 -8.88
N ALA A 8 3.74 -5.81 -8.42
CA ALA A 8 3.76 -5.45 -7.00
C ALA A 8 3.23 -6.61 -6.13
N PRO A 9 3.92 -6.97 -5.04
CA PRO A 9 3.43 -8.00 -4.12
C PRO A 9 2.08 -7.60 -3.53
N ASP A 10 1.11 -8.53 -3.52
CA ASP A 10 -0.17 -8.28 -2.87
C ASP A 10 0.00 -8.29 -1.35
N PHE A 11 -0.80 -7.46 -0.69
CA PHE A 11 -0.92 -7.42 0.75
C PHE A 11 -2.33 -7.02 1.13
N LYS A 12 -2.71 -7.33 2.36
CA LYS A 12 -4.01 -7.01 2.92
C LYS A 12 -3.81 -6.39 4.29
N LEU A 13 -4.33 -5.19 4.47
CA LEU A 13 -4.16 -4.42 5.70
C LEU A 13 -5.49 -3.77 6.11
N GLU A 14 -5.66 -3.65 7.41
CA GLU A 14 -6.74 -2.85 8.00
C GLU A 14 -6.34 -1.38 8.00
N SER A 15 -7.30 -0.53 7.67
CA SER A 15 -7.18 0.93 7.82
C SER A 15 -7.59 1.37 9.22
N GLN A 16 -7.38 2.65 9.52
CA GLN A 16 -7.80 3.28 10.78
C GLN A 16 -9.33 3.31 11.00
N PHE A 17 -10.12 2.89 10.01
CA PHE A 17 -11.59 2.87 10.05
C PHE A 17 -12.14 1.43 10.03
N ASP A 18 -11.35 0.46 10.50
CA ASP A 18 -11.70 -0.97 10.52
C ASP A 18 -12.12 -1.53 9.15
N THR A 19 -11.70 -0.85 8.07
CA THR A 19 -11.95 -1.27 6.70
C THR A 19 -10.70 -1.93 6.17
N GLU A 20 -10.87 -3.13 5.65
CA GLU A 20 -9.79 -3.94 5.11
C GLU A 20 -9.60 -3.68 3.62
N TYR A 21 -8.35 -3.50 3.20
CA TYR A 21 -7.98 -3.25 1.81
C TYR A 21 -6.92 -4.25 1.36
N SER A 22 -7.09 -4.83 0.17
CA SER A 22 -6.01 -5.52 -0.56
C SER A 22 -5.41 -4.63 -1.65
N LEU A 23 -4.14 -4.80 -2.00
CA LEU A 23 -3.58 -4.08 -3.15
C LEU A 23 -4.23 -4.55 -4.46
N SER A 24 -4.47 -5.85 -4.58
CA SER A 24 -5.08 -6.49 -5.75
C SER A 24 -6.45 -5.93 -6.16
N GLN A 25 -7.24 -5.39 -5.23
CA GLN A 25 -8.57 -4.84 -5.55
C GLN A 25 -8.52 -3.66 -6.55
N PHE A 26 -7.39 -2.96 -6.61
CA PHE A 26 -7.15 -1.80 -7.46
C PHE A 26 -6.49 -2.14 -8.79
N MET A 27 -6.00 -3.38 -8.95
CA MET A 27 -5.29 -3.82 -10.15
C MET A 27 -6.15 -3.64 -11.41
N GLY A 28 -5.59 -2.98 -12.43
CA GLY A 28 -6.28 -2.68 -13.70
C GLY A 28 -7.38 -1.61 -13.61
N LYS A 29 -7.65 -1.06 -12.42
CA LYS A 29 -8.70 -0.04 -12.20
C LYS A 29 -8.13 1.33 -11.91
N LYS A 30 -7.06 1.40 -11.10
CA LYS A 30 -6.45 2.66 -10.65
C LYS A 30 -4.94 2.49 -10.48
N ASN A 31 -4.19 3.56 -10.74
CA ASN A 31 -2.80 3.66 -10.29
C ASN A 31 -2.78 3.85 -8.77
N VAL A 32 -1.84 3.19 -8.09
CA VAL A 32 -1.71 3.21 -6.62
C VAL A 32 -0.29 3.66 -6.26
N LEU A 33 -0.19 4.67 -5.40
CA LEU A 33 1.07 5.09 -4.77
C LEU A 33 1.15 4.48 -3.37
N LEU A 34 2.23 3.76 -3.08
CA LEU A 34 2.51 3.24 -1.74
C LEU A 34 3.51 4.16 -1.05
N PHE A 35 3.11 4.71 0.09
CA PHE A 35 3.95 5.58 0.92
C PHE A 35 4.13 4.94 2.29
N PHE A 36 5.37 4.52 2.59
CA PHE A 36 5.73 3.93 3.87
C PHE A 36 6.47 4.99 4.69
N TYR A 37 5.99 5.26 5.90
CA TYR A 37 6.63 6.17 6.85
C TYR A 37 6.76 5.50 8.23
N PRO A 38 7.68 5.96 9.09
CA PRO A 38 8.08 5.19 10.28
C PRO A 38 7.02 5.14 11.37
N LEU A 39 6.50 6.29 11.78
CA LEU A 39 5.56 6.40 12.90
C LEU A 39 4.90 7.78 12.92
N ASP A 40 3.61 7.82 13.27
CA ASP A 40 2.90 9.07 13.51
C ASP A 40 3.52 9.90 14.64
N TRP A 41 3.39 11.23 14.56
CA TRP A 41 3.84 12.18 15.59
C TRP A 41 5.35 12.16 15.88
N THR A 42 6.16 11.72 14.91
CA THR A 42 7.62 11.80 14.99
C THR A 42 8.16 12.98 14.18
N TYR A 43 9.19 13.65 14.68
CA TYR A 43 9.87 14.71 13.94
C TYR A 43 10.55 14.11 12.71
N THR A 44 10.47 14.82 11.59
CA THR A 44 11.25 14.55 10.37
C THR A 44 12.69 14.98 10.52
#